data_AF-A0A6J6TLS0-F1
#
_entry.id   AF-A0A6J6TLS0-F1
#
_cell.length_a   1.000
_cell.length_b   1.000
_cell.length_c   1.000
_cell.angle_alpha   90.00
_cell.angle_beta   90.00
_cell.angle_gamma   90.00
#
_symmetry.space_group_name_H-M   'P 1'
#
loop_
_entity.id
_entity.type
_entity.pdbx_description
1 polymer ?
#
loop_
_entity_poly.entity_id
_entity_poly.type
_entity_poly.pdbx_seq_one_letter_code
_entity_poly.pdbx_strand_id
1 'polypeptide(L)' 'MLAAGGELVTLVFGRDIDSSFGDELTGWLATVHPMVEVVAYDGGQPLWPVIIGVE' A
#
# COMPACT_ATOMS: atom_id res chain seq x y z
N MET A 1 9.19 11.47 0.32
CA MET A 1 10.18 10.62 -0.38
C MET A 1 10.36 9.40 0.48
N LEU A 2 10.29 8.21 -0.10
CA LEU A 2 10.75 6.99 0.56
C LEU A 2 12.27 6.93 0.41
N ALA A 3 13.02 6.93 1.50
CA ALA A 3 14.45 6.73 1.51
C ALA A 3 14.79 5.23 1.51
N ALA A 4 16.01 4.91 1.07
CA ALA A 4 16.45 3.54 0.97
C ALA A 4 16.69 2.90 2.35
N GLY A 5 15.94 1.84 2.65
CA GLY A 5 16.28 0.83 3.65
C GLY A 5 15.55 0.98 4.98
N GLY A 6 14.77 -0.05 5.34
CA GLY A 6 14.09 -0.17 6.64
C GLY A 6 12.77 0.60 6.75
N GLU A 7 12.33 1.23 5.66
CA GLU A 7 11.05 1.93 5.61
C GLU A 7 9.89 0.98 5.35
N LEU A 8 8.76 1.27 5.99
CA LEU A 8 7.53 0.50 5.90
C LEU A 8 6.44 1.34 5.23
N VAL A 9 5.80 0.77 4.22
CA VAL A 9 4.56 1.29 3.64
C VAL A 9 3.39 0.44 4.08
N THR A 10 2.44 1.05 4.78
CA THR A 10 1.18 0.40 5.16
C THR A 10 0.07 0.89 4.25
N LEU A 11 -0.59 -0.05 3.57
CA LEU A 11 -1.77 0.19 2.73
C LEU A 11 -3.01 -0.35 3.42
N VAL A 12 -4.05 0.47 3.53
CA VAL A 12 -5.35 0.05 4.04
C VAL A 12 -6.42 0.36 3.00
N PHE A 13 -6.98 -0.70 2.41
CA PHE A 13 -7.94 -0.60 1.30
C PHE A 13 -9.38 -0.39 1.80
N GLY A 14 -10.10 0.51 1.12
CA GLY A 14 -11.51 0.79 1.38
C GLY A 14 -12.42 -0.25 0.76
N ARG A 15 -13.69 -0.25 1.20
CA ARG A 15 -14.67 -1.30 0.83
C ARG A 15 -14.93 -1.46 -0.67
N ASP A 16 -14.70 -0.40 -1.44
CA ASP A 16 -15.02 -0.32 -2.87
C ASP A 16 -13.79 -0.60 -3.74
N ILE A 17 -12.65 -0.93 -3.13
CA ILE A 17 -11.44 -1.34 -3.84
C ILE A 17 -11.52 -2.81 -4.20
N ASP A 18 -11.31 -3.09 -5.48
CA ASP A 18 -11.15 -4.45 -5.96
C ASP A 18 -9.79 -5.05 -5.54
N SER A 19 -9.75 -6.36 -5.36
CA SER A 19 -8.52 -7.06 -4.96
C SER A 19 -7.40 -6.95 -6.00
N SER A 20 -7.74 -6.87 -7.30
CA SER A 20 -6.77 -6.71 -8.38
C SER A 20 -5.96 -5.42 -8.27
N PHE A 21 -6.59 -4.33 -7.83
CA PHE A 21 -5.97 -3.05 -7.60
C PHE A 21 -4.99 -3.12 -6.41
N GLY A 22 -5.35 -3.85 -5.36
CA GLY A 22 -4.45 -4.07 -4.22
C GLY A 22 -3.17 -4.80 -4.64
N ASP A 23 -3.31 -5.84 -5.45
CA ASP A 23 -2.18 -6.60 -5.99
C ASP A 23 -1.32 -5.74 -6.94
N GLU A 24 -1.95 -4.97 -7.83
CA GLU A 24 -1.26 -4.09 -8.78
C GLU A 24 -0.47 -2.99 -8.05
N LEU A 25 -1.07 -2.32 -7.07
CA LEU A 25 -0.42 -1.27 -6.30
C LEU A 25 0.78 -1.80 -5.52
N THR A 26 0.64 -2.98 -4.91
CA THR A 26 1.72 -3.64 -4.16
C THR A 26 2.87 -4.03 -5.10
N GLY A 27 2.56 -4.61 -6.26
CA GLY A 27 3.56 -4.97 -7.27
C GLY A 27 4.29 -3.75 -7.85
N TRP A 28 3.57 -2.65 -8.08
CA TRP A 28 4.16 -1.40 -8.51
C TRP A 28 5.11 -0.81 -7.46
N LEU A 29 4.71 -0.78 -6.18
CA LEU A 29 5.57 -0.32 -5.09
C LEU A 29 6.84 -1.16 -4.95
N ALA A 30 6.72 -2.49 -5.03
CA ALA A 30 7.88 -3.37 -5.00
C ALA A 30 8.85 -3.14 -6.18
N THR A 31 8.33 -2.70 -7.33
CA THR A 31 9.15 -2.39 -8.52
C THR A 31 9.86 -1.03 -8.38
N VAL A 32 9.16 -0.01 -7.92
CA VAL A 32 9.68 1.36 -7.83
C VAL A 32 10.54 1.57 -6.57
N HIS A 33 10.21 0.86 -5.48
CA HIS A 33 10.89 0.94 -4.19
C HIS A 33 11.27 -0.46 -3.66
N PRO A 34 12.27 -1.14 -4.27
CA PRO A 34 12.59 -2.54 -3.95
C PRO A 34 13.09 -2.81 -2.52
N MET A 35 13.46 -1.75 -1.79
CA MET A 35 14.00 -1.84 -0.42
C MET A 35 12.98 -1.48 0.66
N VAL A 36 11.74 -1.19 0.27
CA VAL A 36 10.64 -0.85 1.19
C VAL A 36 9.81 -2.09 1.45
N GLU A 37 9.46 -2.32 2.72
CA GLU A 37 8.50 -3.35 3.08
C GLU A 37 7.08 -2.81 2.85
N VAL A 38 6.23 -3.59 2.20
CA VAL A 38 4.84 -3.21 1.94
C VAL A 38 3.91 -4.19 2.64
N VAL A 39 3.05 -3.67 3.50
CA VAL A 39 1.99 -4.44 4.15
C VAL A 39 0.62 -3.91 3.75
N ALA A 40 -0.30 -4.82 3.43
CA ALA A 40 -1.62 -4.49 2.91
C ALA A 40 -2.71 -5.09 3.81
N TYR A 41 -3.73 -4.28 4.10
CA TYR A 41 -4.90 -4.68 4.88
C TYR A 41 -6.18 -4.29 4.16
N ASP A 42 -7.22 -5.12 4.29
CA ASP A 42 -8.59 -4.74 3.97
C ASP A 42 -9.19 -4.00 5.17
N GLY A 43 -9.40 -2.69 5.02
CA GLY A 43 -9.91 -1.82 6.09
C GLY A 43 -11.40 -1.52 6.01
N GLY A 44 -12.04 -1.73 4.85
CA GLY A 44 -13.47 -1.56 4.66
C GLY A 44 -14.01 -0.13 4.88
N GLN A 45 -13.15 0.88 5.03
CA GLN A 45 -13.60 2.24 5.23
C GLN A 45 -14.40 2.76 4.02
N PRO A 46 -15.45 3.60 4.23
CA PRO A 46 -16.35 4.05 3.15
C PRO A 46 -15.81 5.15 2.24
N LEU A 47 -14.99 6.06 2.77
CA LEU A 47 -14.71 7.34 2.11
C LEU A 47 -13.33 7.41 1.47
N TRP A 48 -12.40 6.59 1.96
CA TRP A 48 -11.01 6.62 1.52
C TRP A 48 -10.69 5.32 0.80
N PRO A 49 -10.49 5.36 -0.53
CA PRO A 49 -10.17 4.16 -1.30
C PRO A 49 -8.89 3.50 -0.80
N VAL A 50 -7.87 4.30 -0.44
CA VAL A 50 -6.64 3.81 0.19
C VAL A 50 -6.17 4.81 1.23
N ILE A 51 -5.78 4.32 2.41
CA ILE A 51 -4.97 5.08 3.37
C ILE A 51 -3.55 4.54 3.30
N ILE A 52 -2.58 5.46 3.26
CA ILE A 52 -1.16 5.14 3.12
C ILE A 52 -0.41 5.70 4.33
N GLY A 53 0.21 4.81 5.10
CA GLY A 53 1.19 5.13 6.13
C GLY A 53 2.61 4.91 5.60
N VAL A 54 3.54 5.78 5.96
CA VAL A 54 4.97 5.70 5.60
C VAL A 54 5.80 5.99 6.83
N GLU A 55 6.78 5.14 7.11
CA GLU A 55 7.65 5.18 8.29
C GLU A 55 9.12 4.97 7.91
#